data_AF-A0A2E6ZDB4-F1
#
_entry.id   AF-A0A2E6ZDB4-F1
#
_cell.length_a   1.000
_cell.length_b   1.000
_cell.length_c   1.000
_cell.angle_alpha   90.00
_cell.angle_beta   90.00
_cell.angle_gamma   90.00
#
_symmetry.space_group_name_H-M   'P 1'
#
loop_
_entity.id
_entity.type
_entity.pdbx_description
1 polymer ?
#
loop_
_entity_poly.entity_id
_entity_poly.type
_entity_poly.pdbx_seq_one_letter_code
_entity_poly.pdbx_strand_id
1 'polypeptide(L)'
;MEVSPLMASALRSTFLVGSLRSASLNKAAATYAARMLDQTTSVNIPDLGLLPLYNQDVEDLRDPGPVSDLKAAVLESELVVIFSPEYNYGIPGALKNAIDWLSRPFGAGCLLDRSVGIVSISPGSRAGENVREQLLTVCQALSHHAFPTTLGVGVVSELKDGELPDHAKSALDHWFGDLMRYVATES
;
A
#
# COMPACT_ATOMS: atom_id res chain seq x y z
N MET A 1 -9.19 19.20 26.43
CA MET A 1 -9.17 17.74 26.47
C MET A 1 -7.95 17.34 25.65
N GLU A 2 -6.97 16.72 26.33
CA GLU A 2 -5.58 16.60 25.92
C GLU A 2 -5.37 15.91 24.57
N VAL A 3 -4.45 16.47 23.78
CA VAL A 3 -3.89 15.82 22.59
C VAL A 3 -2.92 14.76 23.08
N SER A 4 -3.17 13.49 22.73
CA SER A 4 -2.35 12.35 23.13
C SER A 4 -0.89 12.49 22.66
N PRO A 5 0.13 12.06 23.41
CA PRO A 5 1.54 12.37 23.15
C PRO A 5 2.18 11.63 21.97
N LEU A 6 1.43 10.82 21.19
CA LEU A 6 1.98 10.00 20.11
C LEU A 6 2.27 10.74 18.79
N MET A 7 1.99 12.04 18.71
CA MET A 7 2.34 12.86 17.53
C MET A 7 3.84 13.21 17.43
N ALA A 8 4.70 12.66 18.31
CA ALA A 8 6.09 13.09 18.46
C ALA A 8 7.14 12.25 17.70
N SER A 9 6.78 11.13 17.06
CA SER A 9 7.66 10.43 16.11
C SER A 9 7.07 10.42 14.71
N ALA A 10 7.88 10.76 13.72
CA ALA A 10 7.54 10.71 12.31
C ALA A 10 7.10 9.29 11.88
N LEU A 11 5.81 9.11 11.58
CA LEU A 11 5.22 7.82 11.19
C LEU A 11 5.81 7.31 9.87
N ARG A 12 6.69 6.30 9.94
CA ARG A 12 7.32 5.76 8.72
C ARG A 12 6.33 4.95 7.92
N SER A 13 6.26 5.22 6.61
CA SER A 13 5.28 4.58 5.73
C SER A 13 5.94 3.90 4.54
N THR A 14 5.39 2.77 4.11
CA THR A 14 5.76 2.10 2.85
C THR A 14 4.53 1.98 1.95
N PHE A 15 4.61 2.51 0.72
CA PHE A 15 3.53 2.41 -0.25
C PHE A 15 3.86 1.38 -1.34
N LEU A 16 3.00 0.37 -1.47
CA LEU A 16 3.13 -0.67 -2.48
C LEU A 16 2.25 -0.32 -3.69
N VAL A 17 2.88 -0.02 -4.84
CA VAL A 17 2.16 0.37 -6.06
C VAL A 17 2.07 -0.81 -7.03
N GLY A 18 0.87 -1.37 -7.18
CA GLY A 18 0.60 -2.58 -7.98
C GLY A 18 0.61 -2.39 -9.51
N SER A 19 1.15 -1.29 -10.02
CA SER A 19 1.26 -1.04 -11.46
C SER A 19 2.64 -0.49 -11.83
N LEU A 20 3.32 -1.18 -12.74
CA LEU A 20 4.69 -0.85 -13.16
C LEU A 20 4.77 0.21 -14.27
N ARG A 21 3.64 0.51 -14.93
CA ARG A 21 3.62 1.49 -16.03
C ARG A 21 3.87 2.91 -15.52
N SER A 22 4.61 3.70 -16.27
CA SER A 22 4.99 5.08 -15.90
C SER A 22 3.80 5.98 -15.59
N ALA A 23 2.77 5.97 -16.45
CA ALA A 23 1.57 6.81 -16.32
C ALA A 23 0.48 6.22 -15.41
N SER A 24 0.85 5.39 -14.42
CA SER A 24 -0.10 4.72 -13.52
C SER A 24 -0.92 5.71 -12.67
N LEU A 25 -2.25 5.55 -12.68
CA LEU A 25 -3.16 6.29 -11.81
C LEU A 25 -2.89 6.00 -10.33
N ASN A 26 -2.58 4.73 -10.02
CA ASN A 26 -2.28 4.29 -8.66
C ASN A 26 -0.90 4.81 -8.19
N LYS A 27 0.05 4.99 -9.11
CA LYS A 27 1.32 5.66 -8.80
C LYS A 27 1.10 7.15 -8.52
N ALA A 28 0.24 7.82 -9.29
CA ALA A 28 -0.13 9.21 -9.03
C ALA A 28 -0.84 9.37 -7.67
N ALA A 29 -1.73 8.45 -7.30
CA ALA A 29 -2.34 8.42 -5.98
C ALA A 29 -1.34 8.21 -4.84
N ALA A 30 -0.43 7.24 -4.97
CA ALA A 30 0.64 7.04 -4.00
C ALA A 30 1.53 8.29 -3.84
N THR A 31 1.85 8.94 -4.96
CA THR A 31 2.66 10.18 -4.95
C THR A 31 1.91 11.34 -4.30
N TYR A 32 0.61 11.49 -4.59
CA TYR A 32 -0.24 12.51 -3.95
C TYR A 32 -0.34 12.27 -2.43
N ALA A 33 -0.64 11.04 -2.03
CA ALA A 33 -0.71 10.65 -0.63
C ALA A 33 0.62 10.84 0.10
N ALA A 34 1.75 10.56 -0.57
CA ALA A 34 3.07 10.75 0.03
C ALA A 34 3.31 12.22 0.39
N ARG A 35 2.93 13.16 -0.49
CA ARG A 35 3.03 14.61 -0.23
C ARG A 35 2.17 15.08 0.94
N MET A 36 1.05 14.39 1.22
CA MET A 36 0.21 14.69 2.38
C MET A 36 0.90 14.30 3.70
N LEU A 37 1.72 13.23 3.68
CA LEU A 37 2.46 12.73 4.84
C LEU A 37 3.85 13.38 5.01
N ASP A 38 4.47 13.84 3.92
CA ASP A 38 5.85 14.36 3.86
C ASP A 38 6.08 15.60 4.75
N GLN A 39 5.02 16.30 5.19
CA GLN A 39 5.14 17.40 6.15
C GLN A 39 5.45 16.91 7.59
N THR A 40 5.27 15.62 7.87
CA THR A 40 5.44 15.04 9.20
C THR A 40 6.20 13.71 9.21
N THR A 41 6.45 13.06 8.06
CA THR A 41 6.97 11.68 8.03
C THR A 41 7.78 11.27 6.78
N SER A 42 8.44 10.11 6.83
CA SER A 42 9.15 9.50 5.69
C SER A 42 8.29 8.44 5.00
N VAL A 43 8.16 8.54 3.67
CA VAL A 43 7.42 7.59 2.83
C VAL A 43 8.37 6.90 1.83
N ASN A 44 8.43 5.57 1.87
CA ASN A 44 9.14 4.76 0.89
C ASN A 44 8.15 4.21 -0.16
N ILE A 45 8.54 4.23 -1.44
CA ILE A 45 7.77 3.66 -2.55
C ILE A 45 8.66 2.71 -3.35
N PRO A 46 8.81 1.44 -2.93
CA PRO A 46 9.68 0.48 -3.60
C PRO A 46 9.23 0.15 -5.04
N ASP A 47 10.18 -0.09 -5.93
CA ASP A 47 9.89 -0.57 -7.29
C ASP A 47 9.70 -2.10 -7.30
N LEU A 48 8.43 -2.52 -7.37
CA LEU A 48 8.06 -3.94 -7.39
C LEU A 48 8.53 -4.66 -8.66
N GLY A 49 8.90 -3.94 -9.72
CA GLY A 49 9.42 -4.52 -10.97
C GLY A 49 10.81 -5.12 -10.84
N LEU A 50 11.53 -4.80 -9.75
CA LEU A 50 12.87 -5.34 -9.46
C LEU A 50 12.84 -6.69 -8.74
N LEU A 51 11.67 -7.12 -8.26
CA LEU A 51 11.55 -8.34 -7.49
C LEU A 51 11.60 -9.57 -8.41
N PRO A 52 12.45 -10.57 -8.13
CA PRO A 52 12.32 -11.87 -8.78
C PRO A 52 11.00 -12.52 -8.35
N LEU A 53 10.52 -13.45 -9.18
CA LEU A 53 9.38 -14.28 -8.77
C LEU A 53 9.72 -15.04 -7.50
N TYR A 54 8.77 -15.11 -6.57
CA TYR A 54 8.91 -15.84 -5.33
C TYR A 54 9.30 -17.29 -5.62
N ASN A 55 10.36 -17.72 -4.95
CA ASN A 55 10.84 -19.09 -4.96
C ASN A 55 11.38 -19.41 -3.57
N GLN A 56 10.80 -20.42 -2.92
CA GLN A 56 11.21 -20.81 -1.57
C GLN A 56 12.64 -21.35 -1.53
N ASP A 57 13.11 -22.03 -2.57
CA ASP A 57 14.51 -22.48 -2.66
C ASP A 57 15.49 -21.28 -2.63
N VAL A 58 15.06 -20.13 -3.15
CA VAL A 58 15.83 -18.89 -3.09
C VAL A 58 15.73 -18.26 -1.69
N GLU A 59 14.53 -18.23 -1.11
CA GLU A 59 14.29 -17.73 0.26
C GLU A 59 15.14 -18.47 1.29
N ASP A 60 15.15 -19.81 1.24
CA ASP A 60 15.86 -20.69 2.17
C ASP A 60 17.38 -20.48 2.15
N LEU A 61 17.93 -19.99 1.02
CA LEU A 61 19.34 -19.65 0.90
C LEU A 61 19.59 -18.23 1.42
N ARG A 62 18.95 -17.24 0.79
CA ARG A 62 19.07 -15.82 1.14
C ARG A 62 18.11 -15.00 0.27
N ASP A 63 17.44 -14.03 0.88
CA ASP A 63 16.70 -13.01 0.15
C ASP A 63 17.59 -12.27 -0.87
N PRO A 64 17.15 -12.14 -2.14
CA PRO A 64 17.80 -11.28 -3.12
C PRO A 64 17.79 -9.82 -2.68
N GLY A 65 18.78 -9.02 -3.11
CA GLY A 65 18.92 -7.60 -2.70
C GLY A 65 17.61 -6.79 -2.75
N PRO A 66 16.88 -6.74 -3.88
CA PRO A 66 15.60 -6.03 -3.97
C PRO A 66 14.52 -6.54 -3.00
N VAL A 67 14.55 -7.84 -2.67
CA VAL A 67 13.64 -8.44 -1.69
C VAL A 67 14.03 -8.02 -0.28
N SER A 68 15.33 -8.05 0.05
CA SER A 68 15.84 -7.56 1.34
C SER A 68 15.50 -6.08 1.55
N ASP A 69 15.68 -5.25 0.53
CA ASP A 69 15.35 -3.82 0.59
C ASP A 69 13.85 -3.58 0.82
N LEU A 70 13.00 -4.35 0.12
CA LEU A 70 11.55 -4.31 0.33
C LEU A 70 11.16 -4.72 1.75
N LYS A 71 11.69 -5.85 2.25
CA LYS A 71 11.40 -6.34 3.60
C LYS A 71 11.86 -5.34 4.65
N ALA A 72 13.05 -4.75 4.50
CA ALA A 72 13.56 -3.73 5.40
C ALA A 72 12.64 -2.50 5.43
N ALA A 73 12.24 -1.97 4.28
CA ALA A 73 11.33 -0.83 4.19
C ALA A 73 10.00 -1.08 4.92
N VAL A 74 9.42 -2.28 4.75
CA VAL A 74 8.17 -2.66 5.43
C VAL A 74 8.37 -2.86 6.93
N LEU A 75 9.45 -3.53 7.34
CA LEU A 75 9.76 -3.75 8.77
C LEU A 75 10.02 -2.44 9.52
N GLU A 76 10.65 -1.46 8.86
CA GLU A 76 10.89 -0.13 9.42
C GLU A 76 9.65 0.75 9.43
N SER A 77 8.66 0.49 8.57
CA SER A 77 7.39 1.25 8.55
C SER A 77 6.44 0.86 9.67
N GLU A 78 5.55 1.77 10.03
CA GLU A 78 4.39 1.53 10.90
C GLU A 78 3.12 1.40 10.04
N LEU A 79 3.07 2.15 8.93
CA LEU A 79 1.98 2.16 7.98
C LEU A 79 2.41 1.58 6.62
N VAL A 80 1.61 0.65 6.09
CA VAL A 80 1.70 0.18 4.71
C VAL A 80 0.43 0.56 3.96
N VAL A 81 0.54 1.18 2.78
CA VAL A 81 -0.62 1.45 1.92
C VAL A 81 -0.43 0.82 0.56
N ILE A 82 -1.39 -0.01 0.16
CA ILE A 82 -1.40 -0.70 -1.12
C ILE A 82 -2.24 0.11 -2.11
N PHE A 83 -1.61 0.57 -3.19
CA PHE A 83 -2.27 1.24 -4.31
C PHE A 83 -2.30 0.29 -5.51
N SER A 84 -3.44 -0.33 -5.78
CA SER A 84 -3.54 -1.39 -6.78
C SER A 84 -4.55 -1.06 -7.89
N PRO A 85 -4.20 -1.24 -9.18
CA PRO A 85 -5.22 -1.46 -10.19
C PRO A 85 -5.86 -2.86 -10.02
N GLU A 86 -6.90 -3.12 -10.79
CA GLU A 86 -7.47 -4.46 -10.96
C GLU A 86 -7.11 -4.99 -12.36
N TYR A 87 -6.52 -6.19 -12.43
CA TYR A 87 -6.29 -6.88 -13.70
C TYR A 87 -7.02 -8.21 -13.68
N ASN A 88 -7.95 -8.39 -14.61
CA ASN A 88 -8.76 -9.61 -14.75
C ASN A 88 -9.42 -10.04 -13.44
N TYR A 89 -10.08 -9.09 -12.74
CA TYR A 89 -10.75 -9.31 -11.46
C TYR A 89 -9.83 -9.74 -10.30
N GLY A 90 -8.51 -9.54 -10.41
CA GLY A 90 -7.57 -10.00 -9.40
C GLY A 90 -6.43 -9.03 -9.10
N ILE A 91 -5.64 -9.45 -8.11
CA ILE A 91 -4.40 -8.78 -7.69
C ILE A 91 -3.38 -8.84 -8.84
N PRO A 92 -2.76 -7.71 -9.23
CA PRO A 92 -1.68 -7.70 -10.21
C PRO A 92 -0.54 -8.63 -9.83
N GLY A 93 -0.01 -9.39 -10.79
CA GLY A 93 1.02 -10.42 -10.53
C GLY A 93 2.25 -9.88 -9.79
N ALA A 94 2.76 -8.70 -10.17
CA ALA A 94 3.90 -8.07 -9.49
C ALA A 94 3.58 -7.71 -8.02
N LEU A 95 2.36 -7.22 -7.75
CA LEU A 95 1.94 -6.92 -6.38
C LEU A 95 1.76 -8.19 -5.55
N LYS A 96 1.12 -9.22 -6.13
CA LYS A 96 0.96 -10.52 -5.47
C LYS A 96 2.31 -11.15 -5.15
N ASN A 97 3.26 -11.07 -6.06
CA ASN A 97 4.63 -11.53 -5.87
C ASN A 97 5.34 -10.80 -4.71
N ALA A 98 5.18 -9.48 -4.62
CA ALA A 98 5.70 -8.70 -3.50
C ALA A 98 5.09 -9.14 -2.15
N ILE A 99 3.77 -9.36 -2.12
CA ILE A 99 3.07 -9.88 -0.93
C ILE A 99 3.57 -11.28 -0.56
N ASP A 100 3.82 -12.14 -1.55
CA ASP A 100 4.36 -13.49 -1.30
C ASP A 100 5.73 -13.43 -0.63
N TRP A 101 6.65 -12.59 -1.10
CA TRP A 101 7.92 -12.33 -0.43
C TRP A 101 7.75 -11.74 0.99
N LEU A 102 6.85 -10.77 1.17
CA LEU A 102 6.59 -10.12 2.46
C LEU A 102 5.90 -11.05 3.47
N SER A 103 5.22 -12.09 3.01
CA SER A 103 4.58 -13.10 3.87
C SER A 103 5.59 -14.05 4.53
N ARG A 104 6.87 -13.95 4.16
CA ARG A 104 7.94 -14.83 4.64
C ARG A 104 8.83 -14.15 5.67
N PRO A 105 9.35 -14.92 6.65
CA PRO A 105 9.12 -16.35 6.88
C PRO A 105 7.72 -16.63 7.45
N PHE A 106 7.24 -17.88 7.32
CA PHE A 106 5.89 -18.26 7.77
C PHE A 106 5.69 -17.96 9.26
N GLY A 107 4.59 -17.26 9.60
CA GLY A 107 4.27 -16.87 10.97
C GLY A 107 5.05 -15.67 11.51
N ALA A 108 6.00 -15.13 10.74
CA ALA A 108 6.77 -13.93 11.09
C ALA A 108 7.02 -13.05 9.86
N GLY A 109 6.01 -12.95 8.98
CA GLY A 109 6.04 -12.08 7.80
C GLY A 109 6.08 -10.60 8.17
N CYS A 110 6.55 -9.77 7.24
CA CYS A 110 6.85 -8.37 7.50
C CYS A 110 5.61 -7.49 7.80
N LEU A 111 4.41 -7.96 7.42
CA LEU A 111 3.16 -7.21 7.60
C LEU A 111 2.50 -7.42 8.97
N LEU A 112 2.97 -8.37 9.79
CA LEU A 112 2.26 -8.89 10.96
C LEU A 112 1.72 -7.79 11.89
N ASP A 113 2.54 -6.80 12.21
CA ASP A 113 2.20 -5.70 13.13
C ASP A 113 2.17 -4.35 12.39
N ARG A 114 1.84 -4.35 11.10
CA ARG A 114 1.77 -3.13 10.28
C ARG A 114 0.33 -2.75 10.05
N SER A 115 -0.02 -1.48 10.23
CA SER A 115 -1.31 -0.99 9.78
C SER A 115 -1.35 -1.04 8.25
N VAL A 116 -2.33 -1.72 7.65
CA VAL A 116 -2.40 -1.89 6.19
C VAL A 116 -3.65 -1.24 5.61
N GLY A 117 -3.48 -0.24 4.75
CA GLY A 117 -4.54 0.41 3.99
C GLY A 117 -4.57 -0.01 2.51
N ILE A 118 -5.74 0.02 1.87
CA ILE A 118 -5.92 -0.42 0.48
C ILE A 118 -6.68 0.64 -0.33
N VAL A 119 -6.09 1.04 -1.44
CA VAL A 119 -6.61 2.03 -2.39
C VAL A 119 -6.57 1.48 -3.81
N SER A 120 -7.60 1.76 -4.60
CA SER A 120 -7.62 1.50 -6.05
C SER A 120 -8.19 2.69 -6.80
N ILE A 121 -7.41 3.22 -7.74
CA ILE A 121 -7.84 4.19 -8.75
C ILE A 121 -8.03 3.47 -10.08
N SER A 122 -9.20 3.61 -10.71
CA SER A 122 -9.55 2.85 -11.90
C SER A 122 -10.42 3.65 -12.89
N PRO A 123 -10.30 3.37 -14.20
CA PRO A 123 -11.25 3.87 -15.19
C PRO A 123 -12.65 3.28 -15.01
N GLY A 124 -12.75 2.06 -14.51
CA GLY A 124 -14.03 1.35 -14.34
C GLY A 124 -14.86 1.92 -13.19
N SER A 125 -16.19 1.93 -13.35
CA SER A 125 -17.12 2.42 -12.33
C SER A 125 -17.09 1.61 -11.01
N ARG A 126 -16.70 0.33 -11.07
CA ARG A 126 -16.51 -0.53 -9.88
C ARG A 126 -15.23 -0.21 -9.09
N ALA A 127 -14.40 0.69 -9.60
CA ALA A 127 -13.20 1.18 -8.92
C ALA A 127 -12.19 0.10 -8.46
N GLY A 128 -12.21 -1.10 -9.05
CA GLY A 128 -11.39 -2.25 -8.60
C GLY A 128 -11.94 -2.98 -7.36
N GLU A 129 -13.25 -3.15 -7.27
CA GLU A 129 -13.90 -3.79 -6.11
C GLU A 129 -13.33 -5.18 -5.79
N ASN A 130 -13.13 -6.02 -6.81
CA ASN A 130 -12.69 -7.40 -6.60
C ASN A 130 -11.25 -7.44 -6.07
N VAL A 131 -10.35 -6.61 -6.63
CA VAL A 131 -8.97 -6.54 -6.12
C VAL A 131 -8.92 -5.98 -4.70
N ARG A 132 -9.76 -5.01 -4.35
CA ARG A 132 -9.81 -4.47 -2.98
C ARG A 132 -10.29 -5.51 -1.98
N GLU A 133 -11.33 -6.27 -2.31
CA GLU A 133 -11.84 -7.36 -1.47
C GLU A 133 -10.79 -8.47 -1.28
N GLN A 134 -10.15 -8.90 -2.37
CA GLN A 134 -9.09 -9.91 -2.30
C GLN A 134 -7.89 -9.44 -1.48
N LEU A 135 -7.42 -8.20 -1.70
CA LEU A 135 -6.35 -7.61 -0.91
C LEU A 135 -6.72 -7.51 0.56
N LEU A 136 -7.97 -7.13 0.88
CA LEU A 136 -8.40 -7.05 2.27
C LEU A 136 -8.35 -8.42 2.95
N THR A 137 -8.89 -9.46 2.30
CA THR A 137 -8.80 -10.83 2.82
C THR A 137 -7.35 -11.28 3.05
N VAL A 138 -6.47 -11.01 2.09
CA VAL A 138 -5.04 -11.36 2.21
C VAL A 138 -4.37 -10.57 3.33
N CYS A 139 -4.62 -9.26 3.44
CA CYS A 139 -4.00 -8.42 4.46
C CYS A 139 -4.51 -8.77 5.86
N GLN A 140 -5.78 -9.12 6.04
CA GLN A 140 -6.33 -9.61 7.31
C GLN A 140 -5.70 -10.94 7.75
N ALA A 141 -5.21 -11.75 6.82
CA ALA A 141 -4.48 -12.97 7.13
C ALA A 141 -3.00 -12.72 7.46
N LEU A 142 -2.42 -11.60 7.01
CA LEU A 142 -0.99 -11.30 7.10
C LEU A 142 -0.65 -10.17 8.08
N SER A 143 -1.65 -9.45 8.57
CA SER A 143 -1.51 -8.34 9.51
C SER A 143 -2.65 -8.35 10.53
N HIS A 144 -2.31 -8.06 11.78
CA HIS A 144 -3.28 -7.85 12.86
C HIS A 144 -4.06 -6.52 12.71
N HIS A 145 -3.53 -5.57 11.95
CA HIS A 145 -4.02 -4.19 11.85
C HIS A 145 -4.40 -3.82 10.41
N ALA A 146 -5.00 -4.75 9.66
CA ALA A 146 -5.55 -4.45 8.34
C ALA A 146 -6.77 -3.52 8.47
N PHE A 147 -6.67 -2.32 7.89
CA PHE A 147 -7.73 -1.32 7.93
C PHE A 147 -8.95 -1.81 7.13
N PRO A 148 -10.13 -1.98 7.75
CA PRO A 148 -11.26 -2.67 7.11
C PRO A 148 -11.92 -1.84 5.98
N THR A 149 -11.72 -0.52 5.97
CA THR A 149 -12.33 0.36 4.98
C THR A 149 -11.38 0.55 3.80
N THR A 150 -11.68 -0.05 2.65
CA THR A 150 -10.92 0.16 1.41
C THR A 150 -11.42 1.35 0.62
N LEU A 151 -10.54 2.04 -0.12
CA LEU A 151 -10.91 3.14 -1.01
C LEU A 151 -10.92 2.70 -2.48
N GLY A 152 -12.06 2.86 -3.15
CA GLY A 152 -12.15 2.77 -4.60
C GLY A 152 -12.54 4.12 -5.20
N VAL A 153 -11.74 4.64 -6.13
CA VAL A 153 -12.10 5.79 -6.96
C VAL A 153 -12.19 5.35 -8.41
N GLY A 154 -13.42 5.35 -8.95
CA GLY A 154 -13.72 4.96 -10.33
C GLY A 154 -13.80 6.16 -11.27
N VAL A 155 -14.03 5.88 -12.56
CA VAL A 155 -14.25 6.92 -13.60
C VAL A 155 -13.04 7.87 -13.75
N VAL A 156 -11.84 7.38 -13.47
CA VAL A 156 -10.57 8.08 -13.72
C VAL A 156 -9.84 7.34 -14.83
N SER A 157 -9.87 7.86 -16.05
CA SER A 157 -9.24 7.21 -17.21
C SER A 157 -7.80 7.65 -17.45
N GLU A 158 -7.47 8.90 -17.13
CA GLU A 158 -6.17 9.50 -17.39
C GLU A 158 -5.80 10.55 -16.34
N LEU A 159 -4.51 10.85 -16.28
CA LEU A 159 -3.99 11.98 -15.52
C LEU A 159 -4.03 13.22 -16.42
N LYS A 160 -4.39 14.37 -15.85
CA LYS A 160 -4.24 15.67 -16.54
C LYS A 160 -3.01 16.35 -15.99
N ASP A 161 -2.04 16.64 -16.87
CA ASP A 161 -0.74 17.22 -16.50
C ASP A 161 0.00 16.42 -15.41
N GLY A 162 -0.18 15.09 -15.42
CA GLY A 162 0.40 14.19 -14.43
C GLY A 162 -0.34 14.15 -13.09
N GLU A 163 -1.46 14.85 -12.95
CA GLU A 163 -2.23 14.96 -11.73
C GLU A 163 -3.54 14.16 -11.74
N LEU A 164 -3.96 13.75 -10.54
CA LEU A 164 -5.28 13.20 -10.29
C LEU A 164 -6.37 14.29 -10.38
N PRO A 165 -7.59 13.93 -10.81
CA PRO A 165 -8.72 14.85 -10.74
C PRO A 165 -9.12 15.16 -9.28
N ASP A 166 -9.72 16.32 -9.06
CA ASP A 166 -10.02 16.82 -7.71
C ASP A 166 -10.90 15.88 -6.88
N HIS A 167 -11.89 15.23 -7.49
CA HIS A 167 -12.72 14.27 -6.76
C HIS A 167 -11.91 13.07 -6.22
N ALA A 168 -10.85 12.65 -6.91
CA ALA A 168 -9.97 11.58 -6.45
C ALA A 168 -9.06 12.07 -5.32
N LYS A 169 -8.55 13.30 -5.43
CA LYS A 169 -7.76 13.97 -4.37
C LYS A 169 -8.59 14.10 -3.08
N SER A 170 -9.80 14.64 -3.16
CA SER A 170 -10.70 14.79 -2.00
C SER A 170 -11.07 13.44 -1.37
N ALA A 171 -11.27 12.39 -2.17
CA ALA A 171 -11.56 11.06 -1.66
C ALA A 171 -10.35 10.46 -0.93
N LEU A 172 -9.13 10.67 -1.46
CA LEU A 172 -7.88 10.30 -0.78
C LEU A 172 -7.72 11.06 0.54
N ASP A 173 -7.94 12.37 0.55
CA ASP A 173 -7.82 13.21 1.75
C ASP A 173 -8.72 12.71 2.88
N HIS A 174 -10.00 12.47 2.57
CA HIS A 174 -10.96 11.98 3.55
C HIS A 174 -10.59 10.61 4.10
N TRP A 175 -10.27 9.66 3.20
CA TRP A 175 -9.95 8.29 3.57
C TRP A 175 -8.64 8.18 4.36
N PHE A 176 -7.62 8.96 4.00
CA PHE A 176 -6.38 9.03 4.79
C PHE A 176 -6.62 9.60 6.19
N GLY A 177 -7.54 10.55 6.34
CA GLY A 177 -7.96 11.03 7.66
C GLY A 177 -8.57 9.93 8.54
N ASP A 178 -9.35 9.02 7.96
CA ASP A 178 -9.90 7.86 8.67
C ASP A 178 -8.82 6.84 9.01
N LEU A 179 -7.96 6.52 8.03
CA LEU A 179 -6.83 5.61 8.21
C LEU A 179 -5.90 6.11 9.32
N MET A 180 -5.57 7.40 9.36
CA MET A 180 -4.68 7.93 10.38
C MET A 180 -5.27 7.89 11.79
N ARG A 181 -6.60 8.06 11.92
CA ARG A 181 -7.29 7.87 13.19
C ARG A 181 -7.24 6.41 13.64
N TYR A 182 -7.38 5.47 12.71
CA TYR A 182 -7.24 4.04 12.97
C TYR A 182 -5.81 3.68 13.40
N VAL A 183 -4.79 4.13 12.69
CA VAL A 183 -3.37 3.89 13.07
C VAL A 183 -3.10 4.36 14.50
N ALA A 184 -3.61 5.53 14.87
CA ALA A 184 -3.42 6.09 16.20
C ALA A 184 -4.13 5.32 17.34
N THR A 185 -5.10 4.45 17.05
CA THR A 185 -5.75 3.59 18.06
C THR A 185 -5.09 2.23 18.22
N GLU A 186 -4.29 1.82 17.24
CA GLU A 186 -3.61 0.52 17.21
C GLU A 186 -2.13 0.59 17.64
N SER A 187 -1.63 1.81 17.91
CA SER A 187 -0.25 2.09 18.34
C SER A 187 -0.07 2.09 19.86
#